data_AF-A0A6G0VSU2-F1
#
_entry.id   AF-A0A6G0VSU2-F1
#
_cell.length_a   1.000
_cell.length_b   1.000
_cell.length_c   1.000
_cell.angle_alpha   90.00
_cell.angle_beta   90.00
_cell.angle_gamma   90.00
#
_symmetry.space_group_name_H-M   'P 1'
#
loop_
_entity.id
_entity.type
_entity.pdbx_description
1 polymer ?
#
loop_
_entity_poly.entity_id
_entity_poly.type
_entity_poly.pdbx_seq_one_letter_code
_entity_poly.pdbx_strand_id
1 'polypeptide(L)' 'YGVAPKKSNIQRIQTFQNISLRKITNAPPFVSNLTLHNDLKIKTVLDEAKCFYKRFHIKLPFHPNPLIKKLSTLSI' A
#
# COMPACT_ATOMS: atom_id res chain seq x y z
N TYR A 1 6.57 0.11 15.10
CA TYR A 1 5.66 -0.40 14.05
C TYR A 1 4.54 0.60 13.85
N GLY A 2 4.47 1.26 12.69
CA GLY A 2 3.54 2.36 12.42
C GLY A 2 2.07 1.94 12.45
N VAL A 3 1.19 2.87 12.83
CA VAL A 3 -0.26 2.71 12.89
C VAL A 3 -0.75 2.05 11.59
N ALA A 4 -1.24 0.82 11.70
CA ALA A 4 -1.87 0.15 10.57
C ALA A 4 -3.03 1.04 10.08
N PRO A 5 -3.14 1.31 8.77
CA PRO A 5 -4.30 2.02 8.26
C PRO A 5 -5.56 1.29 8.69
N LYS A 6 -6.61 2.02 9.08
CA LYS A 6 -7.91 1.42 9.42
C LYS A 6 -8.29 0.47 8.29
N LYS A 7 -8.57 -0.80 8.61
CA LYS A 7 -8.88 -1.85 7.62
C LYS A 7 -9.91 -1.38 6.58
N SER A 8 -10.87 -0.56 7.02
CA SER A 8 -11.89 0.09 6.18
C SER A 8 -11.33 0.97 5.04
N ASN A 9 -10.24 1.71 5.29
CA ASN A 9 -9.68 2.64 4.31
C ASN A 9 -8.90 1.90 3.22
N ILE A 10 -8.11 0.88 3.59
CA ILE A 10 -7.40 0.03 2.62
C ILE A 10 -8.41 -0.65 1.70
N GLN A 11 -9.49 -1.19 2.27
CA GLN A 11 -10.54 -1.85 1.49
C GLN A 11 -11.22 -0.89 0.49
N ARG A 12 -11.57 0.33 0.90
CA ARG A 12 -12.14 1.34 -0.02
C ARG A 12 -11.22 1.64 -1.20
N ILE A 13 -9.93 1.84 -0.93
CA ILE A 13 -8.95 2.16 -1.98
C ILE A 13 -8.70 0.93 -2.86
N GLN A 14 -8.65 -0.28 -2.28
CA GLN A 14 -8.53 -1.53 -3.04
C GLN A 14 -9.73 -1.73 -3.98
N THR A 15 -10.94 -1.44 -3.52
CA THR A 15 -12.14 -1.49 -4.37
C THR A 15 -12.03 -0.52 -5.53
N PHE A 16 -11.58 0.71 -5.28
CA PHE A 16 -11.32 1.67 -6.35
C PHE A 16 -10.25 1.16 -7.34
N GLN A 17 -9.15 0.60 -6.85
CA GLN A 17 -8.12 -0.01 -7.70
C GLN A 17 -8.72 -1.13 -8.57
N ASN A 18 -9.49 -2.05 -7.99
CA ASN A 18 -10.11 -3.16 -8.72
C ASN A 18 -11.07 -2.67 -9.82
N ILE A 19 -11.87 -1.64 -9.54
CA ILE A 19 -12.78 -1.03 -10.52
C ILE A 19 -12.00 -0.41 -11.67
N SER A 20 -10.95 0.36 -11.36
CA SER A 20 -10.11 1.00 -12.37
C SER A 20 -9.40 -0.03 -13.26
N LEU A 21 -8.81 -1.08 -12.67
CA LEU A 21 -8.15 -2.14 -13.44
C LEU A 21 -9.12 -2.81 -14.42
N ARG A 22 -10.32 -3.17 -13.95
CA ARG A 22 -11.36 -3.75 -14.80
C ARG A 22 -11.78 -2.86 -15.95
N LYS A 23 -11.97 -1.56 -15.69
CA LYS A 23 -12.35 -0.58 -16.71
C LYS A 23 -11.27 -0.41 -17.76
N ILE A 24 -10.00 -0.35 -17.36
CA ILE A 24 -8.87 -0.18 -18.27
C ILE A 24 -8.72 -1.39 -19.19
N THR A 25 -8.88 -2.60 -18.67
CA THR A 25 -8.70 -3.84 -19.46
C THR A 25 -9.99 -4.33 -20.13
N ASN A 26 -11.11 -3.63 -19.96
CA ASN A 26 -12.44 -4.11 -20.35
C ASN A 26 -12.73 -5.55 -19.87
N ALA A 27 -12.32 -5.88 -18.64
CA ALA A 27 -12.40 -7.25 -18.14
C ALA A 27 -13.84 -7.67 -17.82
N PRO A 28 -14.30 -8.85 -18.31
CA PRO A 28 -15.61 -9.39 -17.96
C PRO A 28 -15.79 -9.63 -16.45
N PRO A 29 -17.02 -9.64 -15.93
CA PRO A 29 -17.29 -9.83 -14.50
C PRO A 29 -16.75 -11.15 -13.92
N PHE A 30 -16.69 -12.22 -14.73
CA PHE A 30 -16.22 -13.54 -14.32
C PHE A 30 -14.70 -13.62 -14.16
N VAL A 31 -13.93 -12.69 -14.72
CA VAL A 31 -12.47 -12.62 -14.51
C VAL A 31 -12.24 -12.20 -13.07
N SER A 32 -11.47 -12.95 -12.28
CA SER A 32 -11.23 -12.61 -10.88
C SER A 32 -10.30 -11.39 -10.74
N ASN A 33 -10.43 -10.65 -9.62
CA ASN A 33 -9.49 -9.55 -9.34
C ASN A 33 -8.05 -10.09 -9.17
N LEU A 34 -7.90 -11.30 -8.63
CA LEU A 34 -6.59 -11.96 -8.49
C LEU A 34 -5.93 -12.17 -9.86
N THR A 35 -6.69 -12.65 -10.85
CA THR A 35 -6.24 -12.82 -12.23
C THR A 35 -5.76 -11.49 -12.80
N LEU A 36 -6.54 -10.41 -12.64
CA LEU A 36 -6.16 -9.07 -13.12
C LEU A 36 -4.86 -8.57 -12.47
N HIS A 37 -4.68 -8.78 -11.18
CA HIS A 37 -3.45 -8.41 -10.48
C HIS A 37 -2.23 -9.19 -10.97
N ASN A 38 -2.38 -10.50 -11.18
CA ASN A 38 -1.29 -11.36 -11.64
C ASN A 38 -0.90 -11.06 -13.09
N ASP A 39 -1.89 -10.96 -13.97
CA ASP A 39 -1.67 -10.73 -15.41
C ASP A 39 -1.05 -9.36 -15.68
N LEU A 40 -1.54 -8.32 -14.99
CA LEU A 40 -1.01 -6.96 -15.10
C LEU A 40 0.27 -6.75 -14.27
N LYS A 41 0.65 -7.72 -13.43
CA LYS A 41 1.76 -7.62 -12.47
C LYS A 41 1.66 -6.39 -11.56
N ILE A 42 0.44 -6.02 -11.18
CA ILE A 42 0.14 -4.86 -10.33
C ILE A 42 -0.10 -5.34 -8.90
N LYS A 43 0.62 -4.75 -7.94
CA LYS A 43 0.44 -5.03 -6.52
C LYS A 43 -0.90 -4.52 -6.01
N THR A 44 -1.42 -5.20 -4.99
CA THR A 44 -2.57 -4.69 -4.23
C THR A 44 -2.18 -3.44 -3.44
N VAL A 45 -3.18 -2.64 -3.07
CA VAL A 45 -2.99 -1.47 -2.19
C VAL A 45 -2.35 -1.87 -0.87
N LEU A 46 -2.73 -3.04 -0.33
CA LEU A 46 -2.17 -3.54 0.92
C LEU A 46 -0.68 -3.83 0.80
N ASP A 47 -0.26 -4.48 -0.28
CA ASP A 47 1.14 -4.84 -0.50
C ASP A 47 2.00 -3.61 -0.77
N GLU A 48 1.47 -2.66 -1.54
CA GLU A 48 2.17 -1.39 -1.78
C GLU A 48 2.28 -0.56 -0.50
N ALA A 49 1.23 -0.52 0.33
CA ALA A 49 1.27 0.15 1.62
C ALA A 49 2.35 -0.46 2.53
N LYS A 50 2.42 -1.79 2.65
CA LYS A 50 3.48 -2.47 3.42
C LYS A 50 4.88 -2.11 2.90
N CYS A 51 5.07 -2.14 1.59
CA CYS A 51 6.33 -1.78 0.95
C CYS A 51 6.71 -0.32 1.25
N PHE A 52 5.75 0.60 1.13
CA PHE A 52 5.92 2.02 1.42
C PHE A 52 6.29 2.26 2.88
N TYR A 53 5.55 1.69 3.83
CA TYR A 53 5.84 1.84 5.26
C TYR A 53 7.23 1.32 5.62
N LYS A 54 7.64 0.17 5.06
CA LYS A 54 8.99 -0.36 5.27
C LYS A 54 10.05 0.61 4.75
N ARG A 55 9.90 1.12 3.52
CA ARG A 55 10.82 2.09 2.91
C ARG A 55 10.87 3.39 3.70
N PHE A 56 9.73 3.88 4.18
CA PHE A 56 9.65 5.08 4.99
C PHE A 56 10.40 4.91 6.31
N HIS A 57 10.12 3.82 7.05
CA HIS A 57 10.76 3.58 8.34
C HIS A 57 12.27 3.39 8.25
N ILE A 58 12.78 2.73 7.21
CA ILE A 58 14.23 2.55 7.01
C ILE A 58 14.95 3.90 6.84
N LYS A 59 14.27 4.91 6.28
CA LYS A 59 14.86 6.24 6.05
C LYS A 59 14.84 7.13 7.29
N LEU A 60 13.95 6.89 8.25
CA LEU A 60 13.78 7.77 9.41
C LEU A 60 15.06 7.98 10.24
N PRO A 61 15.90 6.97 10.53
CA PRO A 61 17.14 7.16 11.30
C PRO A 61 18.19 8.04 10.61
N PHE A 62 18.12 8.13 9.28
CA PHE A 62 19.06 8.87 8.43
C PHE A 62 18.50 10.23 8.00
N HIS A 63 17.37 10.65 8.56
CA HIS A 63 16.74 11.90 8.18
C HIS A 63 17.55 13.11 8.66
N PRO A 64 17.76 14.16 7.84
CA PRO A 64 18.58 15.32 8.21
C PRO A 64 18.00 16.10 9.39
N ASN A 65 16.67 16.12 9.54
CA ASN A 65 16.02 16.71 10.71
C ASN A 65 16.24 15.83 11.95
N PRO A 66 16.97 16.32 12.98
CA PRO A 66 17.27 15.54 14.19
C PRO A 66 16.02 15.22 15.03
N LEU A 67 14.96 16.03 14.95
CA LEU A 67 13.69 15.76 15.64
C LEU A 67 13.03 14.49 15.08
N ILE A 68 13.04 14.31 13.76
CA ILE A 68 12.49 13.12 13.11
C ILE A 68 13.30 11.89 13.50
N LYS A 69 14.63 12.00 13.54
CA LYS A 69 15.51 10.92 14.00
C LYS A 69 15.18 10.51 15.45
N LYS A 70 15.03 11.48 16.35
CA LYS A 70 14.66 11.25 17.76
C LYS A 70 13.30 10.56 17.91
N LEU A 71 12.31 10.98 17.11
CA LEU A 71 10.98 10.37 17.10
C LEU A 71 10.99 8.95 16.52
N SER A 72 11.92 8.64 15.61
CA SER A 72 12.01 7.32 14.98
C SER A 72 12.54 6.21 15.89
N THR A 73 13.39 6.57 16.85
CA THR A 73 13.95 5.66 17.87
C THR A 73 13.02 5.44 19.05
N LEU A 74 12.08 6.35 19.28
CA LEU A 74 11.11 6.27 20.38
C LEU A 74 9.92 5.39 19.96
N SER A 75 10.16 4.10 19.76
CA SER A 75 9.10 3.09 19.70
C SER A 75 9.28 2.21 20.95
N ILE A 76 8.85 2.73 22.10
CA ILE A 76 8.57 1.92 23.31
C ILE A 76 7.29 1.13 23.04
#